data_AF-A0A8S3V1D7-F1
#
_entry.id   AF-A0A8S3V1D7-F1
#
_cell.length_a   1.000
_cell.length_b   1.000
_cell.length_c   1.000
_cell.angle_alpha   90.00
_cell.angle_beta   90.00
_cell.angle_gamma   90.00
#
_symmetry.space_group_name_H-M   'P 1'
#
loop_
_entity.id
_entity.type
_entity.pdbx_description
1 polymer ?
#
loop_
_entity_poly.entity_id
_entity_poly.type
_entity_poly.pdbx_seq_one_letter_code
_entity_poly.pdbx_strand_id
1 'polypeptide(L)'
;MNQKLHSKVIVMSDSTYCNKRKRIKKPWWNDNLSVFFNDMCCAEKLWKKGKLSRVSCVELKSSFVSKRRVFDREVQKAKRKYWYTLQQELLLESKTDQQTFWKKIGKIGIASERKTLIPMEVVDANGNVSSNVDDVLLKRKSDYADLLNQTGNQVTTDRNIPVDQSPAVLTESDFLLTEEILLKRFLMSYLKAKEAKPLM
;
A
#
# COMPACT_ATOMS: atom_id res chain seq x y z
N MET A 1 -42.84 53.30 -7.94
CA MET A 1 -43.00 51.95 -7.38
C MET A 1 -41.96 51.04 -8.01
N ASN A 2 -41.04 50.49 -7.23
CA ASN A 2 -40.23 49.33 -7.63
C ASN A 2 -39.70 48.69 -6.33
N GLN A 3 -40.43 47.71 -5.81
CA GLN A 3 -39.99 46.91 -4.67
C GLN A 3 -38.96 45.91 -5.18
N LYS A 4 -37.70 46.06 -4.77
CA LYS A 4 -36.66 45.05 -4.99
C LYS A 4 -36.94 43.87 -4.07
N LEU A 5 -37.19 42.71 -4.67
CA LEU A 5 -37.25 41.42 -3.98
C LEU A 5 -35.87 41.14 -3.36
N HIS A 6 -35.80 41.07 -2.04
CA HIS A 6 -34.62 40.54 -1.36
C HIS A 6 -34.53 39.03 -1.64
N SER A 7 -33.55 38.64 -2.46
CA SER A 7 -33.18 37.23 -2.59
C SER A 7 -32.71 36.74 -1.23
N LYS A 8 -33.55 35.98 -0.53
CA LYS A 8 -33.10 35.17 0.60
C LYS A 8 -32.17 34.10 0.05
N VAL A 9 -30.88 34.40 0.02
CA VAL A 9 -29.85 33.38 -0.09
C VAL A 9 -29.92 32.58 1.20
N ILE A 10 -30.54 31.40 1.14
CA ILE A 10 -30.43 30.41 2.20
C ILE A 10 -28.99 29.94 2.17
N VAL A 11 -28.16 30.52 3.04
CA VAL A 11 -26.86 29.96 3.36
C VAL A 11 -27.15 28.64 4.05
N MET A 12 -27.01 27.54 3.31
CA MET A 12 -26.97 26.21 3.92
C MET A 12 -25.79 26.24 4.88
N SER A 13 -26.08 26.20 6.18
CA SER A 13 -25.04 26.16 7.20
C SER A 13 -24.12 25.00 6.87
N ASP A 14 -22.88 25.31 6.52
CA ASP A 14 -21.82 24.34 6.32
C ASP A 14 -21.79 23.43 7.53
N SER A 15 -22.35 22.24 7.38
CA SER A 15 -22.22 21.21 8.39
C SER A 15 -20.72 21.03 8.57
N THR A 16 -20.28 21.20 9.81
CA THR A 16 -18.88 21.16 10.25
C THR A 16 -18.33 19.73 10.18
N TYR A 17 -18.44 19.08 9.02
CA TYR A 17 -17.65 17.90 8.70
C TYR A 17 -16.22 18.37 8.41
N CYS A 18 -15.45 18.47 9.48
CA CYS A 18 -14.01 18.26 9.57
C CYS A 18 -13.24 18.10 8.24
N ASN A 19 -13.14 19.19 7.47
CA ASN A 19 -12.36 19.31 6.24
C ASN A 19 -10.83 19.15 6.45
N LYS A 20 -10.36 19.00 7.70
CA LYS A 20 -8.94 18.75 8.03
C LYS A 20 -8.42 17.37 7.56
N ARG A 21 -9.29 16.51 7.00
CA ARG A 21 -8.92 15.22 6.40
C ARG A 21 -9.03 15.19 4.88
N LYS A 22 -8.84 16.32 4.19
CA LYS A 22 -8.36 16.29 2.80
C LYS A 22 -6.92 15.73 2.79
N ARG A 23 -6.76 14.46 3.20
CA ARG A 23 -5.63 13.63 2.78
C ARG A 23 -5.65 13.75 1.26
N ILE A 24 -4.51 14.08 0.64
CA ILE A 24 -4.30 13.83 -0.80
C ILE A 24 -4.95 12.48 -1.05
N LYS A 25 -6.05 12.45 -1.84
CA LYS A 25 -6.89 11.26 -1.95
C LYS A 25 -5.94 10.15 -2.36
N LYS A 26 -5.69 9.24 -1.44
CA LYS A 26 -4.76 8.15 -1.67
C LYS A 26 -5.23 7.48 -2.95
N PRO A 27 -4.34 7.18 -3.90
CA PRO A 27 -4.78 6.79 -5.25
C PRO A 27 -5.57 5.47 -5.26
N TRP A 28 -5.42 4.68 -4.20
CA TRP A 28 -6.20 3.46 -3.93
C TRP A 28 -7.53 3.69 -3.19
N TRP A 29 -7.90 4.94 -2.87
CA TRP A 29 -9.15 5.26 -2.17
C TRP A 29 -10.31 5.36 -3.16
N ASN A 30 -11.38 4.61 -2.91
CA ASN A 30 -12.58 4.57 -3.75
C ASN A 30 -13.85 4.92 -2.95
N ASP A 31 -14.98 5.01 -3.63
CA ASP A 31 -16.25 5.41 -3.01
C ASP A 31 -16.75 4.38 -2.00
N ASN A 32 -16.56 3.08 -2.26
CA ASN A 32 -16.93 2.01 -1.33
C ASN A 32 -16.18 2.13 0.00
N LEU A 33 -14.89 2.46 -0.03
CA LEU A 33 -14.11 2.73 1.19
C LEU A 33 -14.65 3.92 1.97
N SER A 34 -15.18 4.94 1.27
CA SER A 34 -15.83 6.08 1.92
C SER A 34 -17.11 5.66 2.65
N VAL A 35 -17.91 4.77 2.05
CA VAL A 35 -19.11 4.19 2.68
C VAL A 35 -18.72 3.41 3.94
N PHE A 36 -17.80 2.44 3.84
CA PHE A 36 -17.37 1.64 4.99
C PHE A 36 -16.74 2.48 6.10
N PHE A 37 -15.99 3.52 5.72
CA PHE A 37 -15.40 4.46 6.67
C PHE A 37 -16.48 5.24 7.43
N ASN A 38 -17.48 5.75 6.72
CA ASN A 38 -18.60 6.47 7.33
C ASN A 38 -19.40 5.56 8.27
N ASP A 39 -19.70 4.33 7.85
CA ASP A 39 -20.41 3.35 8.68
C ASP A 39 -19.65 3.01 9.97
N MET A 40 -18.34 2.80 9.85
CA MET A 40 -17.46 2.58 11.00
C MET A 40 -17.47 3.79 11.94
N CYS A 41 -17.35 5.02 11.41
CA CYS A 41 -17.39 6.24 12.21
C CYS A 41 -18.75 6.45 12.89
N CYS A 42 -19.86 6.14 12.22
CA CYS A 42 -21.19 6.17 12.81
C CYS A 42 -21.31 5.19 13.97
N ALA A 43 -20.85 3.95 13.81
CA ALA A 43 -20.84 2.95 14.87
C ALA A 43 -19.93 3.35 16.05
N GLU A 44 -18.76 3.95 15.78
CA GLU A 44 -17.85 4.47 16.80
C GLU A 44 -18.53 5.58 17.62
N LYS A 45 -19.21 6.52 16.95
CA LYS A 45 -19.97 7.59 17.61
C LYS A 45 -21.07 7.03 18.50
N LEU A 46 -21.82 6.03 18.03
CA LEU A 46 -22.88 5.39 18.82
C LEU A 46 -22.32 4.67 20.05
N TRP A 47 -21.23 3.95 19.90
CA TRP A 47 -20.56 3.28 21.03
C TRP A 47 -20.01 4.28 22.06
N LYS A 48 -19.50 5.43 21.61
CA LYS A 48 -18.97 6.49 22.50
C LYS A 48 -20.06 7.34 23.16
N LYS A 49 -21.31 7.32 22.69
CA LYS A 49 -22.42 8.04 23.35
C LYS A 49 -22.65 7.41 24.73
N GLY A 50 -22.62 8.25 25.76
CA GLY A 50 -22.65 7.81 27.17
C GLY A 50 -23.99 7.22 27.64
N LYS A 51 -24.01 6.82 28.92
CA LYS A 51 -25.10 6.16 29.68
C LYS A 51 -25.86 5.08 28.89
N LEU A 52 -25.11 4.10 28.38
CA LEU A 52 -25.68 2.84 27.89
C LEU A 52 -25.64 1.78 28.99
N SER A 53 -26.62 0.89 28.99
CA SER A 53 -26.54 -0.36 29.76
C SER A 53 -25.30 -1.16 29.36
N ARG A 54 -24.76 -1.98 30.28
CA ARG A 54 -23.61 -2.85 30.02
C ARG A 54 -23.83 -3.73 28.78
N VAL A 55 -25.04 -4.27 28.62
CA VAL A 55 -25.41 -5.12 27.46
C VAL A 55 -25.33 -4.32 26.16
N SER A 56 -26.00 -3.18 26.09
CA SER A 56 -25.99 -2.31 24.91
C SER A 56 -24.59 -1.78 24.56
N CYS A 57 -23.75 -1.53 25.56
CA CYS A 57 -22.36 -1.14 25.35
C CYS A 57 -21.54 -2.26 24.67
N VAL A 58 -21.72 -3.52 25.09
CA VAL A 58 -21.06 -4.69 24.48
C VAL A 58 -21.51 -4.88 23.03
N GLU A 59 -22.80 -4.80 22.75
CA GLU A 59 -23.37 -4.92 21.40
C GLU A 59 -22.85 -3.83 20.46
N LEU A 60 -22.87 -2.57 20.91
CA LEU A 60 -22.38 -1.43 20.12
C LEU A 60 -20.86 -1.52 19.88
N LYS A 61 -20.09 -1.95 20.88
CA LYS A 61 -18.66 -2.23 20.70
C LYS A 61 -18.43 -3.34 19.67
N SER A 62 -19.19 -4.43 19.75
CA SER A 62 -19.11 -5.54 18.80
C SER A 62 -19.45 -5.08 17.37
N SER A 63 -20.49 -4.25 17.21
CA SER A 63 -20.87 -3.65 15.94
C SER A 63 -19.75 -2.77 15.36
N PHE A 64 -19.15 -1.90 16.18
CA PHE A 64 -18.01 -1.07 15.78
C PHE A 64 -16.81 -1.92 15.35
N VAL A 65 -16.44 -2.93 16.14
CA VAL A 65 -15.31 -3.83 15.82
C VAL A 65 -15.54 -4.56 14.50
N SER A 66 -16.75 -5.06 14.27
CA SER A 66 -17.12 -5.73 13.03
C SER A 66 -17.01 -4.79 11.81
N LYS A 67 -17.57 -3.58 11.89
CA LYS A 67 -17.47 -2.57 10.81
C LYS A 67 -16.03 -2.12 10.56
N ARG A 68 -15.24 -1.96 11.62
CA ARG A 68 -13.80 -1.65 11.50
C ARG A 68 -13.06 -2.77 10.77
N ARG A 69 -13.32 -4.04 11.10
CA ARG A 69 -12.70 -5.20 10.42
C ARG A 69 -13.03 -5.21 8.92
N VAL A 70 -14.29 -4.93 8.56
CA VAL A 70 -14.71 -4.82 7.15
C VAL A 70 -13.97 -3.68 6.46
N PHE A 71 -13.96 -2.48 7.05
CA PHE A 71 -13.23 -1.34 6.51
C PHE A 71 -11.73 -1.65 6.33
N ASP A 72 -11.08 -2.19 7.35
CA ASP A 72 -9.64 -2.51 7.32
C ASP A 72 -9.34 -3.55 6.22
N ARG A 73 -10.18 -4.59 6.08
CA ARG A 73 -10.05 -5.60 5.01
C ARG A 73 -10.14 -4.97 3.62
N GLU A 74 -11.17 -4.17 3.39
CA GLU A 74 -11.39 -3.52 2.10
C GLU A 74 -10.31 -2.51 1.77
N VAL A 75 -9.77 -1.79 2.76
CA VAL A 75 -8.60 -0.91 2.58
C VAL A 75 -7.40 -1.71 2.08
N GLN A 76 -7.13 -2.89 2.67
CA GLN A 76 -6.02 -3.72 2.22
C GLN A 76 -6.26 -4.31 0.84
N LYS A 77 -7.49 -4.73 0.52
CA LYS A 77 -7.88 -5.18 -0.83
C LYS A 77 -7.62 -4.08 -1.87
N ALA A 78 -8.10 -2.86 -1.61
CA ALA A 78 -7.93 -1.73 -2.50
C ALA A 78 -6.45 -1.32 -2.69
N LYS A 79 -5.67 -1.29 -1.61
CA LYS A 79 -4.21 -1.03 -1.68
C LYS A 79 -3.51 -2.07 -2.54
N ARG A 80 -3.73 -3.37 -2.27
CA ARG A 80 -3.08 -4.47 -3.00
C ARG A 80 -3.44 -4.41 -4.48
N LYS A 81 -4.72 -4.21 -4.80
CA LYS A 81 -5.18 -4.05 -6.19
C LYS A 81 -4.47 -2.89 -6.89
N TYR A 82 -4.44 -1.72 -6.26
CA TYR A 82 -3.77 -0.56 -6.84
C TYR A 82 -2.28 -0.80 -7.11
N TRP A 83 -1.54 -1.31 -6.12
CA TRP A 83 -0.11 -1.57 -6.28
C TRP A 83 0.17 -2.63 -7.33
N TYR A 84 -0.65 -3.67 -7.40
CA TYR A 84 -0.56 -4.68 -8.45
C TYR A 84 -0.78 -4.07 -9.84
N THR A 85 -1.86 -3.30 -10.04
CA THR A 85 -2.13 -2.64 -11.32
C THR A 85 -0.99 -1.69 -11.71
N LEU A 86 -0.51 -0.86 -10.77
CA LEU A 86 0.60 0.04 -11.01
C LEU A 86 1.88 -0.71 -11.39
N GLN A 87 2.16 -1.85 -10.76
CA GLN A 87 3.31 -2.68 -11.12
C GLN A 87 3.18 -3.20 -12.55
N GLN A 88 2.00 -3.67 -12.97
CA GLN A 88 1.78 -4.15 -14.34
C GLN A 88 1.94 -3.03 -15.37
N GLU A 89 1.41 -1.83 -15.08
CA GLU A 89 1.60 -0.64 -15.93
C GLU A 89 3.08 -0.31 -16.09
N LEU A 90 3.85 -0.30 -14.99
CA LEU A 90 5.30 -0.03 -15.03
C LEU A 90 6.08 -1.10 -15.79
N LEU A 91 5.72 -2.38 -15.64
CA LEU A 91 6.36 -3.47 -16.38
C LEU A 91 6.11 -3.34 -17.87
N LEU A 92 4.91 -2.93 -18.29
CA LEU A 92 4.61 -2.66 -19.69
C LEU A 92 5.44 -1.47 -20.20
N GLU A 93 5.46 -0.36 -19.45
CA GLU A 93 6.21 0.85 -19.82
C GLU A 93 7.72 0.63 -19.88
N SER A 94 8.26 -0.24 -19.03
CA SER A 94 9.69 -0.59 -19.06
C SER A 94 10.13 -1.18 -20.41
N LYS A 95 9.20 -1.82 -21.12
CA LYS A 95 9.44 -2.43 -22.44
C LYS A 95 9.23 -1.46 -23.60
N THR A 96 8.39 -0.43 -23.42
CA THR A 96 8.00 0.49 -24.50
C THR A 96 8.68 1.85 -24.43
N ASP A 97 8.81 2.44 -23.24
CA ASP A 97 9.40 3.76 -23.00
C ASP A 97 10.11 3.79 -21.63
N GLN A 98 11.40 3.51 -21.67
CA GLN A 98 12.26 3.54 -20.49
C GLN A 98 12.32 4.91 -19.83
N GLN A 99 12.20 6.02 -20.59
CA GLN A 99 12.29 7.36 -20.01
C GLN A 99 11.06 7.66 -19.16
N THR A 100 9.87 7.30 -19.63
CA THR A 100 8.63 7.44 -18.87
C THR A 100 8.58 6.50 -17.67
N PHE A 101 9.06 5.26 -17.82
CA PHE A 101 9.21 4.31 -16.72
C PHE A 101 10.02 4.90 -15.56
N TRP A 102 11.22 5.41 -15.82
CA TRP A 102 12.07 5.99 -14.77
C TRP A 102 11.46 7.26 -14.16
N LYS A 103 10.78 8.08 -14.95
CA LYS A 103 10.02 9.24 -14.43
C LYS A 103 8.91 8.81 -13.47
N LYS A 104 8.19 7.72 -13.74
CA LYS A 104 7.12 7.21 -12.87
C LYS A 104 7.66 6.50 -11.63
N ILE A 105 8.68 5.65 -11.77
CA ILE A 105 9.42 5.07 -10.64
C ILE A 105 9.96 6.18 -9.73
N GLY A 106 10.52 7.22 -10.33
CA GLY A 106 10.96 8.44 -9.64
C GLY A 106 9.84 9.24 -8.98
N LYS A 107 8.56 8.89 -9.13
CA LYS A 107 7.45 9.46 -8.33
C LYS A 107 6.95 8.51 -7.25
N ILE A 108 7.33 7.24 -7.31
CA ILE A 108 7.00 6.22 -6.32
C ILE A 108 8.02 6.32 -5.19
N GLY A 109 7.54 6.51 -3.95
CA GLY A 109 8.37 6.68 -2.76
C GLY A 109 8.23 8.04 -2.07
N ILE A 110 8.73 8.13 -0.84
CA ILE A 110 8.66 9.34 -0.03
C ILE A 110 9.79 10.27 -0.49
N ALA A 111 9.44 11.37 -1.16
CA ALA A 111 10.43 12.32 -1.70
C ALA A 111 11.42 12.83 -0.64
N SER A 112 10.99 12.94 0.64
CA SER A 112 11.84 13.38 1.75
C SER A 112 12.84 12.34 2.24
N GLU A 113 12.65 11.05 1.93
CA GLU A 113 13.58 9.97 2.30
C GLU A 113 14.63 9.70 1.21
N ARG A 114 14.46 10.33 0.04
CA ARG A 114 15.46 10.30 -1.01
C ARG A 114 16.62 11.18 -0.54
N LYS A 115 17.62 10.56 0.06
CA LYS A 115 18.91 11.21 0.32
C LYS A 115 19.37 11.81 -1.01
N THR A 116 19.45 13.13 -1.08
CA THR A 116 19.95 13.85 -2.25
C THR A 116 21.44 13.58 -2.46
N LEU A 117 22.14 13.20 -1.39
CA LEU A 117 23.51 12.73 -1.45
C LEU A 117 23.56 11.23 -1.63
N ILE A 118 24.22 10.84 -2.71
CA ILE A 118 24.69 9.49 -2.93
C ILE A 118 25.75 9.21 -1.85
N PRO A 119 25.68 8.11 -1.09
CA PRO A 119 26.71 7.79 -0.09
C PRO A 119 28.09 7.79 -0.74
N MET A 120 29.06 8.52 -0.21
CA MET A 120 30.42 8.57 -0.75
C MET A 120 31.37 7.64 -0.01
N GLU A 121 30.84 6.50 0.44
CA GLU A 121 31.58 5.46 1.14
C GLU A 121 31.21 4.12 0.51
N VAL A 122 32.21 3.28 0.25
CA VAL A 122 32.05 1.90 -0.24
C VAL A 122 32.87 0.95 0.61
N VAL A 123 32.36 -0.26 0.78
CA VAL A 123 33.06 -1.34 1.47
C VAL A 123 33.78 -2.18 0.42
N ASP A 124 35.08 -2.37 0.57
CA ASP A 124 35.89 -3.23 -0.29
C ASP A 124 35.63 -4.72 0.01
N ALA A 125 36.21 -5.63 -0.80
CA ALA A 125 36.05 -7.08 -0.59
C ALA A 125 36.70 -7.58 0.73
N ASN A 126 37.58 -6.79 1.34
CA ASN A 126 38.29 -7.10 2.57
C ASN A 126 37.56 -6.55 3.80
N GLY A 127 36.44 -5.85 3.62
CA GLY A 127 35.64 -5.25 4.68
C GLY A 127 36.08 -3.85 5.12
N ASN A 128 37.07 -3.24 4.45
CA ASN A 128 37.49 -1.86 4.73
C ASN A 128 36.58 -0.86 4.03
N VAL A 129 36.40 0.31 4.66
CA VAL A 129 35.62 1.42 4.10
C VAL A 129 36.55 2.37 3.37
N SER A 130 36.32 2.59 2.08
CA SER A 130 36.96 3.67 1.31
C SER A 130 35.97 4.82 1.12
N SER A 131 36.43 6.03 1.43
CA SER A 131 35.72 7.30 1.17
C SER A 131 36.31 8.07 -0.02
N ASN A 132 37.29 7.49 -0.72
CA ASN A 132 37.90 8.12 -1.89
C ASN A 132 36.90 8.12 -3.05
N VAL A 133 36.73 9.27 -3.70
CA VAL A 133 35.77 9.47 -4.79
C VAL A 133 36.03 8.49 -5.95
N ASP A 134 37.28 8.30 -6.34
CA ASP A 134 37.62 7.46 -7.49
C ASP A 134 37.31 5.98 -7.19
N ASP A 135 37.64 5.52 -5.98
CA ASP A 135 37.34 4.16 -5.53
C ASP A 135 35.84 3.90 -5.47
N VAL A 136 35.08 4.86 -4.92
CA VAL A 136 33.61 4.79 -4.82
C VAL A 136 32.97 4.72 -6.20
N LEU A 137 33.42 5.55 -7.15
CA LEU A 137 32.89 5.58 -8.52
C LEU A 137 33.26 4.31 -9.28
N LEU A 138 34.51 3.84 -9.17
CA LEU A 138 34.97 2.62 -9.81
C LEU A 138 34.19 1.39 -9.30
N LYS A 139 34.05 1.28 -7.97
CA LYS A 139 33.30 0.19 -7.33
C LYS A 139 31.84 0.19 -7.77
N ARG A 140 31.18 1.34 -7.77
CA ARG A 140 29.80 1.46 -8.27
C ARG A 140 29.67 1.11 -9.74
N LYS A 141 30.59 1.58 -10.58
CA LYS A 141 30.59 1.26 -12.00
C LYS A 141 30.68 -0.24 -12.22
N SER A 142 31.51 -0.94 -11.43
CA SER A 142 31.59 -2.39 -11.43
C SER A 142 30.32 -3.06 -10.92
N ASP A 143 29.79 -2.65 -9.76
CA ASP A 143 28.63 -3.28 -9.11
C ASP A 143 27.35 -3.16 -9.93
N TYR A 144 27.22 -2.09 -10.70
CA TYR A 144 26.07 -1.82 -11.56
C TYR A 144 26.35 -2.08 -13.05
N ALA A 145 27.53 -2.58 -13.41
CA ALA A 145 27.89 -2.85 -14.80
C ALA A 145 26.87 -3.77 -15.47
N ASP A 146 26.46 -4.83 -14.77
CA ASP A 146 25.51 -5.83 -15.29
C ASP A 146 24.09 -5.28 -15.46
N LEU A 147 23.71 -4.29 -14.65
CA LEU A 147 22.40 -3.64 -14.75
C LEU A 147 22.33 -2.67 -15.92
N LEU A 148 23.42 -1.95 -16.19
CA LEU A 148 23.45 -0.84 -17.15
C LEU A 148 23.94 -1.27 -18.53
N ASN A 149 24.84 -2.24 -18.58
CA ASN A 149 25.42 -2.78 -19.81
C ASN A 149 24.90 -4.19 -20.03
N GLN A 150 23.58 -4.33 -20.20
CA GLN A 150 23.01 -5.56 -20.76
C GLN A 150 23.45 -5.66 -22.22
N THR A 151 24.72 -6.02 -22.44
CA THR A 151 25.21 -6.48 -23.74
C THR A 151 24.39 -7.69 -24.09
N GLY A 152 23.66 -7.61 -25.21
CA GLY A 152 22.59 -8.54 -25.56
C GLY A 152 22.97 -9.99 -25.39
N ASN A 153 22.57 -10.58 -24.26
CA ASN A 153 22.33 -12.01 -24.20
C ASN A 153 20.96 -12.23 -24.84
N GLN A 154 21.04 -12.64 -26.11
CA GLN A 154 20.10 -13.59 -26.69
C GLN A 154 19.58 -14.50 -25.58
N VAL A 155 18.30 -14.39 -25.29
CA VAL A 155 17.58 -15.45 -24.60
C VAL A 155 17.68 -16.64 -25.55
N THR A 156 18.63 -17.55 -25.32
CA THR A 156 18.53 -18.91 -25.83
C THR A 156 17.31 -19.50 -25.15
N THR A 157 16.17 -19.37 -25.82
CA THR A 157 15.00 -20.20 -25.64
C THR A 157 15.42 -21.63 -25.91
N ASP A 158 15.87 -22.34 -24.89
CA ASP A 158 15.86 -23.79 -24.88
C ASP A 158 15.71 -24.28 -23.45
N ARG A 159 14.44 -24.33 -23.04
CA ARG A 159 13.89 -25.46 -22.27
C ARG A 159 12.37 -25.43 -22.43
N ASN A 160 11.91 -26.35 -23.27
CA ASN A 160 10.55 -26.83 -23.40
C ASN A 160 9.73 -26.67 -22.10
N ILE A 161 8.83 -25.70 -22.11
CA ILE A 161 7.62 -25.73 -21.29
C ILE A 161 6.49 -25.82 -22.31
N PRO A 162 5.64 -26.85 -22.27
CA PRO A 162 4.46 -26.91 -23.11
C PRO A 162 3.65 -25.63 -22.91
N VAL A 163 3.49 -24.88 -23.99
CA VAL A 163 2.50 -23.81 -24.08
C VAL A 163 1.15 -24.50 -24.09
N ASP A 164 0.56 -24.64 -22.90
CA ASP A 164 -0.89 -24.77 -22.81
C ASP A 164 -1.48 -23.37 -22.61
N GLN A 165 -2.36 -23.03 -23.53
CA GLN A 165 -3.02 -21.74 -23.62
C GLN A 165 -4.16 -21.69 -22.59
N SER A 166 -3.98 -20.91 -21.53
CA SER A 166 -5.09 -20.14 -20.96
C SER A 166 -4.57 -19.08 -20.01
N PRO A 167 -4.99 -17.81 -20.13
CA PRO A 167 -4.82 -16.86 -19.05
C PRO A 167 -5.68 -17.38 -17.90
N ALA A 168 -5.05 -18.01 -16.90
CA ALA A 168 -5.73 -18.36 -15.67
C ALA A 168 -6.26 -17.06 -15.05
N VAL A 169 -7.55 -16.82 -15.24
CA VAL A 169 -8.32 -15.87 -14.45
C VAL A 169 -8.23 -16.41 -13.03
N LEU A 170 -7.30 -15.88 -12.24
CA LEU A 170 -7.23 -16.18 -10.81
C LEU A 170 -8.57 -15.75 -10.21
N THR A 171 -9.38 -16.73 -9.86
CA THR A 171 -10.71 -16.51 -9.30
C THR A 171 -10.60 -16.12 -7.82
N GLU A 172 -11.63 -15.46 -7.28
CA GLU A 172 -11.62 -14.98 -5.89
C GLU A 172 -11.34 -16.09 -4.84
N SER A 173 -11.53 -17.37 -5.19
CA SER A 173 -11.27 -18.52 -4.32
C SER A 173 -9.77 -18.78 -4.08
N ASP A 174 -8.92 -18.58 -5.08
CA ASP A 174 -7.47 -18.84 -4.96
C ASP A 174 -6.80 -17.81 -4.02
N PHE A 175 -7.38 -16.62 -3.95
CA PHE A 175 -6.96 -15.55 -3.06
C PHE A 175 -7.35 -15.80 -1.59
N LEU A 176 -8.50 -16.42 -1.32
CA LEU A 176 -8.92 -16.77 0.04
C LEU A 176 -8.05 -17.90 0.64
N LEU A 177 -7.59 -18.83 -0.21
CA LEU A 177 -6.74 -19.94 0.20
C LEU A 177 -5.37 -19.45 0.71
N THR A 178 -4.81 -18.41 0.09
CA THR A 178 -3.53 -17.82 0.51
C THR A 178 -3.65 -17.00 1.81
N GLU A 179 -4.79 -16.35 2.06
CA GLU A 179 -5.04 -15.67 3.35
C GLU A 179 -5.19 -16.66 4.51
N GLU A 180 -5.85 -17.80 4.30
CA GLU A 180 -6.00 -18.82 5.35
C GLU A 180 -4.64 -19.45 5.72
N ILE A 181 -3.79 -19.70 4.72
CA ILE A 181 -2.44 -20.25 4.93
C ILE A 181 -1.54 -19.26 5.68
N LEU A 182 -1.58 -17.96 5.32
CA LEU A 182 -0.79 -16.93 6.00
C LEU A 182 -1.27 -16.68 7.43
N LEU A 183 -2.58 -16.68 7.66
CA LEU A 183 -3.15 -16.51 9.00
C LEU A 183 -2.82 -17.73 9.90
N LYS A 184 -2.90 -18.95 9.35
CA LYS A 184 -2.49 -20.18 10.04
C LYS A 184 -1.00 -20.15 10.40
N ARG A 185 -0.12 -19.74 9.49
CA ARG A 185 1.33 -19.60 9.77
C ARG A 185 1.61 -18.56 10.85
N PHE A 186 0.91 -17.42 10.82
CA PHE A 186 1.05 -16.38 11.84
C PHE A 186 0.58 -16.85 13.22
N LEU A 187 -0.59 -17.50 13.31
CA LEU A 187 -1.13 -18.07 14.55
C LEU A 187 -0.21 -19.14 15.14
N MET A 188 0.32 -20.03 14.31
CA MET A 188 1.26 -21.08 14.76
C MET A 188 2.57 -20.49 15.30
N SER A 189 3.10 -19.45 14.64
CA SER A 189 4.29 -18.74 15.12
C SER A 189 4.03 -18.03 16.47
N TYR A 190 2.85 -17.41 16.62
CA TYR A 190 2.45 -16.73 17.84
C TYR A 190 2.26 -17.68 19.03
N LEU A 191 1.65 -18.86 18.81
CA LEU A 191 1.49 -19.87 19.85
C LEU A 191 2.85 -20.46 20.29
N LYS A 192 3.73 -20.75 19.33
CA LYS A 192 5.09 -21.23 19.60
C LYS A 192 5.92 -20.22 20.42
N ALA A 193 5.76 -18.93 20.15
CA ALA A 193 6.42 -17.88 20.93
C ALA A 193 5.85 -17.74 22.36
N LYS A 194 4.61 -18.16 22.60
CA LYS A 194 3.96 -18.08 23.91
C LYS A 194 4.34 -19.25 24.83
N GLU A 195 4.60 -20.42 24.26
CA GLU A 195 5.08 -21.61 24.97
C GLU A 195 6.56 -21.50 25.37
N ALA A 196 7.34 -20.66 24.69
CA ALA A 196 8.77 -20.47 24.94
C ALA A 196 9.11 -19.53 26.12
N LYS A 197 8.14 -19.17 26.97
CA LYS A 197 8.44 -18.41 28.20
C LYS A 197 8.85 -19.37 29.32
N PRO A 198 10.10 -19.31 29.82
CA PRO A 198 10.49 -20.07 31.00
C PRO A 198 9.74 -19.55 32.22
N LEU A 199 9.20 -20.47 33.03
CA LEU A 199 8.77 -20.21 34.40
C LEU A 199 9.99 -19.71 35.17
N MET A 200 10.03 -18.40 35.45
CA MET A 200 10.72 -17.86 36.61
C MET A 200 9.69 -17.61 37.70
#